data_AF-A0AA97J983-F1
#
_entry.id   AF-A0AA97J983-F1
#
_cell.length_a   1.000
_cell.length_b   1.000
_cell.length_c   1.000
_cell.angle_alpha   90.00
_cell.angle_beta   90.00
_cell.angle_gamma   90.00
#
_symmetry.space_group_name_H-M   'P 1'
#
loop_
_entity.id
_entity.type
_entity.pdbx_description
1 polymer ?
#
loop_
_entity_poly.entity_id
_entity_poly.type
_entity_poly.pdbx_seq_one_letter_code
_entity_poly.pdbx_strand_id
1 'polypeptide(L)'
;MGTMAHEPAPCTIKSPVVLQVGDVRTELGRPGVAVIDVMLPHSQTIDLQEIAFKNYYTAFLSLRVLRQSTTDSGDENPSKWITCLRNYCLMPNPHTEEGSQDYFSVSRHQMLCDMDRVAAIRLILRQPSPVWLHFSIEELQLFPGGQKSPQKGFPAWLSCPSQEQPASLHDGLPDAHKASSEVQQMWVLTEMLQADQPAARIGRFDVDGCYDLNLLSYT
;
A
#
# COMPACT_ATOMS: atom_id res chain seq x y z
N MET A 1 -1.26 14.93 -18.15
CA MET A 1 -1.25 13.52 -17.73
C MET A 1 -1.37 13.53 -16.21
N GLY A 2 -2.55 13.19 -15.68
CA GLY A 2 -2.79 13.23 -14.24
C GLY A 2 -2.14 12.03 -13.56
N THR A 3 -1.20 12.28 -12.66
CA THR A 3 -0.73 11.30 -11.67
C THR A 3 -1.92 10.97 -10.77
N MET A 4 -2.53 9.81 -10.96
CA MET A 4 -3.39 9.22 -9.94
C MET A 4 -2.51 9.01 -8.71
N ALA A 5 -2.72 9.81 -7.67
CA ALA A 5 -2.01 9.66 -6.42
C ALA A 5 -2.45 8.33 -5.80
N HIS A 6 -1.67 7.28 -6.03
CA HIS A 6 -1.86 6.01 -5.35
C HIS A 6 -1.47 6.21 -3.88
N GLU A 7 -2.36 5.80 -2.98
CA GLU A 7 -2.10 5.89 -1.54
C GLU A 7 -1.02 4.87 -1.14
N PRO A 8 -0.01 5.27 -0.34
CA PRO A 8 1.02 4.34 0.13
C PRO A 8 0.41 3.31 1.08
N ALA A 9 0.83 2.05 0.94
CA ALA A 9 0.42 0.98 1.82
C ALA A 9 1.02 1.18 3.23
N PRO A 10 0.23 0.97 4.30
CA PRO A 10 0.75 1.01 5.65
C PRO A 10 1.79 -0.10 5.85
N CYS A 11 2.92 0.24 6.46
CA CYS A 11 3.97 -0.74 6.78
C CYS A 11 4.74 -0.34 8.04
N THR A 12 5.39 -1.33 8.66
CA THR A 12 6.28 -1.13 9.81
C THR A 12 7.71 -1.34 9.37
N ILE A 13 8.53 -0.30 9.48
CA ILE A 13 9.95 -0.32 9.15
C ILE A 13 10.73 -0.65 10.43
N LYS A 14 11.51 -1.74 10.43
CA LYS A 14 12.38 -2.09 11.55
C LYS A 14 13.66 -1.25 11.53
N SER A 15 14.26 -1.07 12.71
CA SER A 15 15.55 -0.39 12.83
C SER A 15 16.63 -1.07 11.96
N PRO A 16 17.50 -0.31 11.29
CA PRO A 16 18.59 -0.87 10.49
C PRO A 16 19.51 -1.74 11.33
N VAL A 17 19.79 -2.95 10.85
CA VAL A 17 20.75 -3.88 11.44
C VAL A 17 22.05 -3.82 10.64
N VAL A 18 23.11 -3.31 11.26
CA VAL A 18 24.43 -3.22 10.65
C VAL A 18 25.14 -4.58 10.67
N LEU A 19 25.65 -5.00 9.52
CA LEU A 19 26.41 -6.24 9.39
C LEU A 19 27.91 -5.93 9.47
N GLN A 20 28.57 -6.51 10.46
CA GLN A 20 30.03 -6.47 10.58
C GLN A 20 30.60 -7.80 10.08
N VAL A 21 31.67 -7.72 9.29
CA VAL A 21 32.40 -8.89 8.80
C VAL A 21 33.82 -8.79 9.35
N GLY A 22 34.15 -9.59 10.37
CA GLY A 22 35.47 -9.59 11.02
C GLY A 22 35.48 -10.39 12.33
N ASP A 23 36.65 -10.86 12.76
CA ASP A 23 36.86 -11.51 14.05
C ASP A 23 36.97 -10.46 15.17
N VAL A 24 36.41 -10.74 16.35
CA VAL A 24 36.26 -9.81 17.50
C VAL A 24 37.61 -9.24 17.97
N ARG A 25 38.73 -9.85 17.57
CA ARG A 25 40.09 -9.55 18.06
C ARG A 25 40.90 -8.60 17.16
N THR A 26 40.40 -8.17 16.01
CA THR A 26 41.14 -7.26 15.13
C THR A 26 40.22 -6.17 14.56
N GLU A 27 40.38 -4.95 15.09
CA GLU A 27 40.01 -3.66 14.49
C GLU A 27 38.56 -3.50 14.01
N LEU A 28 37.76 -2.76 14.80
CA LEU A 28 36.75 -1.78 14.38
C LEU A 28 36.18 -1.92 12.93
N GLY A 29 35.62 -3.08 12.59
CA GLY A 29 35.03 -3.33 11.28
C GLY A 29 33.87 -2.36 11.04
N ARG A 30 34.10 -1.29 10.28
CA ARG A 30 33.06 -0.31 9.97
C ARG A 30 32.00 -1.01 9.12
N PRO A 31 30.72 -0.97 9.52
CA PRO A 31 29.69 -1.69 8.80
C PRO A 31 29.46 -1.01 7.45
N GLY A 32 29.95 -1.61 6.36
CA GLY A 32 29.65 -1.16 5.00
C GLY A 32 28.31 -1.70 4.47
N VAL A 33 27.58 -2.45 5.30
CA VAL A 33 26.30 -3.08 4.95
C VAL A 33 25.31 -2.93 6.10
N ALA A 34 24.08 -2.50 5.78
CA ALA A 34 22.96 -2.43 6.71
C ALA A 34 21.74 -3.13 6.11
N VAL A 35 20.92 -3.73 6.95
CA VAL A 35 19.69 -4.43 6.53
C VAL A 35 18.49 -3.80 7.21
N ILE A 36 17.47 -3.44 6.43
CA ILE A 36 16.20 -2.91 6.91
C ILE A 36 15.11 -3.89 6.49
N ASP A 37 14.37 -4.39 7.47
CA ASP A 37 13.20 -5.23 7.24
C ASP A 37 11.93 -4.37 7.33
N VAL A 38 11.04 -4.55 6.36
CA VAL A 38 9.77 -3.87 6.25
C VAL A 38 8.68 -4.91 6.28
N MET A 39 7.76 -4.77 7.23
CA MET A 39 6.68 -5.71 7.49
C MET A 39 5.34 -5.06 7.19
N LEU A 40 4.44 -5.82 6.57
CA LEU A 40 3.06 -5.39 6.37
C LEU A 40 2.21 -5.74 7.61
N PRO A 41 1.20 -4.92 7.94
CA PRO A 41 0.35 -5.17 9.10
C PRO A 41 -0.56 -6.39 8.90
N HIS A 42 -0.97 -7.03 10.00
CA HIS A 42 -1.98 -8.10 10.05
C HIS A 42 -1.76 -9.28 9.08
N SER A 43 -0.50 -9.62 8.74
CA SER A 43 -0.16 -10.67 7.76
C SER A 43 -0.76 -10.43 6.37
N GLN A 44 -1.08 -9.17 6.04
CA GLN A 44 -1.54 -8.77 4.72
C GLN A 44 -0.46 -9.00 3.67
N THR A 45 -0.90 -9.24 2.44
CA THR A 45 -0.02 -9.17 1.28
C THR A 45 -0.44 -8.07 0.34
N ILE A 46 0.54 -7.49 -0.36
CA ILE A 46 0.31 -6.49 -1.39
C ILE A 46 0.91 -6.95 -2.71
N ASP A 47 0.26 -6.55 -3.80
CA ASP A 47 0.86 -6.60 -5.13
C ASP A 47 1.63 -5.29 -5.32
N LEU A 48 2.93 -5.32 -5.09
CA LEU A 48 3.75 -4.11 -5.05
C LEU A 48 4.04 -3.60 -6.46
N GLN A 49 3.70 -2.34 -6.72
CA GLN A 49 3.92 -1.71 -8.02
C GLN A 49 5.15 -0.80 -8.02
N GLU A 50 5.39 -0.09 -6.92
CA GLU A 50 6.47 0.88 -6.83
C GLU A 50 6.93 1.04 -5.39
N ILE A 51 8.22 1.30 -5.20
CA ILE A 51 8.83 1.65 -3.93
C ILE A 51 9.51 2.99 -4.10
N ALA A 52 9.11 3.98 -3.30
CA ALA A 52 9.78 5.28 -3.27
C ALA A 52 10.47 5.48 -1.93
N PHE A 53 11.62 6.15 -1.95
CA PHE A 53 12.36 6.51 -0.73
C PHE A 53 13.32 7.65 -1.05
N LYS A 54 13.75 8.34 0.01
CA LYS A 54 14.87 9.28 -0.05
C LYS A 54 16.15 8.55 0.33
N ASN A 55 17.20 8.70 -0.47
CA ASN A 55 18.50 8.15 -0.13
C ASN A 55 19.10 8.92 1.07
N TYR A 56 19.85 8.22 1.91
CA TYR A 56 20.70 8.82 2.93
C TYR A 56 22.06 8.17 2.87
N TYR A 57 22.92 8.65 1.97
CA TYR A 57 24.30 8.18 1.77
C TYR A 57 24.43 6.66 1.51
N THR A 58 23.41 5.97 1.00
CA THR A 58 23.55 4.58 0.55
C THR A 58 24.02 4.56 -0.90
N ALA A 59 25.08 3.81 -1.20
CA ALA A 59 25.60 3.72 -2.57
C ALA A 59 24.88 2.68 -3.43
N PHE A 60 24.58 1.51 -2.85
CA PHE A 60 23.90 0.44 -3.54
C PHE A 60 22.77 -0.15 -2.71
N LEU A 61 21.64 -0.43 -3.37
CA LEU A 61 20.49 -1.10 -2.79
C LEU A 61 20.30 -2.48 -3.43
N SER A 62 20.09 -3.51 -2.61
CA SER A 62 19.51 -4.78 -3.06
C SER A 62 18.21 -5.02 -2.31
N LEU A 63 17.21 -5.55 -3.00
CA LEU A 63 15.89 -5.80 -2.47
C LEU A 63 15.57 -7.28 -2.52
N ARG A 64 15.11 -7.80 -1.39
CA ARG A 64 14.53 -9.14 -1.28
C ARG A 64 13.09 -9.04 -0.79
N VAL A 65 12.25 -9.97 -1.22
CA VAL A 65 10.87 -10.08 -0.77
C VAL A 65 10.60 -11.47 -0.23
N LEU A 66 9.69 -11.52 0.74
CA LEU A 66 9.04 -12.74 1.18
C LEU A 66 7.64 -12.76 0.56
N ARG A 67 7.32 -13.80 -0.21
CA ARG A 67 6.01 -13.98 -0.82
C ARG A 67 5.25 -15.08 -0.10
N GLN A 68 3.94 -14.92 0.08
CA GLN A 68 3.09 -16.01 0.55
C GLN A 68 2.83 -16.99 -0.61
N SER A 69 3.00 -18.30 -0.34
CA SER A 69 2.66 -19.36 -1.29
C SER A 69 1.13 -19.46 -1.47
N THR A 70 0.68 -19.86 -2.66
CA THR A 70 -0.75 -20.02 -3.04
C THR A 70 -1.25 -21.46 -2.87
N THR A 71 -0.47 -22.37 -2.31
CA THR A 71 -0.78 -23.80 -2.35
C THR A 71 -1.64 -24.25 -1.17
N ASP A 72 -2.96 -24.34 -1.39
CA ASP A 72 -3.93 -25.11 -0.59
C ASP A 72 -3.73 -26.65 -0.69
N SER A 73 -2.57 -27.09 -1.17
CA SER A 73 -2.15 -28.49 -1.20
C SER A 73 -1.06 -28.63 -0.14
N GLY A 74 -1.26 -29.55 0.81
CA GLY A 74 -0.56 -29.67 2.10
C GLY A 74 0.95 -29.98 2.06
N ASP A 75 1.66 -29.43 1.09
CA ASP A 75 3.11 -29.34 1.03
C ASP A 75 3.47 -27.87 1.33
N GLU A 76 3.54 -27.54 2.63
CA GLU A 76 3.97 -26.21 3.11
C GLU A 76 5.42 -25.96 2.70
N ASN A 77 5.65 -25.45 1.50
CA ASN A 77 6.97 -24.94 1.17
C ASN A 77 7.19 -23.66 2.00
N PRO A 78 8.19 -23.62 2.89
CA PRO A 78 8.38 -22.48 3.76
C PRO A 78 8.61 -21.22 2.93
N SER A 79 7.99 -20.11 3.36
CA SER A 79 8.12 -18.81 2.71
C SER A 79 9.61 -18.47 2.54
N LYS A 80 10.06 -18.38 1.28
CA LYS A 80 11.47 -18.18 0.94
C LYS A 80 11.72 -16.73 0.52
N TRP A 81 12.83 -16.17 1.00
CA TRP A 81 13.30 -14.85 0.58
C TRP A 81 13.85 -14.87 -0.85
N ILE A 82 13.21 -14.15 -1.76
CA ILE A 82 13.59 -14.04 -3.18
C ILE A 82 14.25 -12.69 -3.41
N THR A 83 15.33 -12.65 -4.18
CA THR A 83 16.00 -11.39 -4.55
C THR A 83 15.37 -10.83 -5.82
N CYS A 84 14.87 -9.60 -5.74
CA CYS A 84 14.11 -8.96 -6.83
C CYS A 84 14.80 -7.70 -7.35
N LEU A 85 15.76 -7.15 -6.62
CA LEU A 85 16.66 -6.11 -7.12
C LEU A 85 18.06 -6.36 -6.58
N ARG A 86 19.10 -6.20 -7.40
CA ARG A 86 20.48 -6.46 -6.98
C ARG A 86 21.39 -5.31 -7.36
N ASN A 87 22.11 -4.79 -6.37
CA ASN A 87 23.11 -3.73 -6.52
C ASN A 87 22.61 -2.52 -7.35
N TYR A 88 21.37 -2.10 -7.15
CA TYR A 88 20.84 -0.89 -7.74
C TYR A 88 21.64 0.32 -7.27
N CYS A 89 22.22 1.05 -8.22
CA CYS A 89 23.13 2.16 -7.95
C CYS A 89 22.34 3.40 -7.57
N LEU A 90 22.55 3.91 -6.36
CA LEU A 90 21.96 5.14 -5.85
C LEU A 90 22.96 6.30 -5.85
N MET A 91 24.26 6.00 -5.76
CA MET A 91 25.33 6.98 -5.87
C MET A 91 26.26 6.57 -7.01
N PRO A 92 26.38 7.36 -8.10
CA PRO A 92 27.27 7.05 -9.22
C PRO A 92 28.72 6.86 -8.78
N ASN A 93 29.17 7.69 -7.83
CA ASN A 93 30.44 7.53 -7.14
C ASN A 93 30.19 7.44 -5.62
N PRO A 94 30.44 6.29 -4.99
CA PRO A 94 30.23 6.10 -3.55
C PRO A 94 31.02 7.04 -2.65
N HIS A 95 32.08 7.68 -3.15
CA HIS A 95 32.96 8.57 -2.36
C HIS A 95 32.57 10.06 -2.44
N THR A 96 31.54 10.40 -3.21
CA THR A 96 31.06 11.78 -3.38
C THR A 96 29.61 11.91 -2.89
N GLU A 97 29.12 13.14 -2.73
CA GLU A 97 27.76 13.39 -2.22
C GLU A 97 26.66 13.24 -3.30
N GLU A 98 27.02 13.15 -4.58
CA GLU A 98 26.07 13.00 -5.68
C GLU A 98 25.15 11.77 -5.50
N GLY A 99 23.83 11.99 -5.56
CA GLY A 99 22.81 10.95 -5.35
C GLY A 99 22.56 10.58 -3.89
N SER A 100 23.33 11.11 -2.94
CA SER A 100 23.26 10.70 -1.52
C SER A 100 21.98 11.13 -0.79
N GLN A 101 21.28 12.14 -1.30
CA GLN A 101 20.05 12.72 -0.72
C GLN A 101 18.88 12.77 -1.73
N ASP A 102 19.04 12.13 -2.89
CA ASP A 102 18.04 12.15 -3.96
C ASP A 102 16.86 11.23 -3.62
N TYR A 103 15.71 11.55 -4.21
CA TYR A 103 14.54 10.70 -4.17
C TYR A 103 14.61 9.66 -5.28
N PHE A 104 14.42 8.40 -4.91
CA PHE A 104 14.39 7.28 -5.84
C PHE A 104 13.02 6.63 -5.84
N SER A 105 12.62 6.19 -7.03
CA SER A 105 11.48 5.32 -7.24
C SER A 105 11.95 4.08 -8.00
N VAL A 106 11.67 2.90 -7.43
CA VAL A 106 11.90 1.60 -8.07
C VAL A 106 10.55 0.98 -8.38
N SER A 107 10.27 0.93 -9.67
CA SER A 107 9.04 0.38 -10.22
C SER A 107 9.13 -1.13 -10.44
N ARG A 108 7.96 -1.78 -10.54
CA ARG A 108 7.82 -3.22 -10.76
C ARG A 108 8.58 -3.74 -11.98
N HIS A 109 8.66 -2.97 -13.06
CA HIS A 109 9.33 -3.40 -14.29
C HIS A 109 10.87 -3.45 -14.18
N GLN A 110 11.44 -2.81 -13.15
CA GLN A 110 12.87 -2.90 -12.84
C GLN A 110 13.21 -4.12 -11.97
N MET A 111 12.21 -4.84 -11.47
CA MET A 111 12.39 -6.00 -10.59
C MET A 111 12.65 -7.28 -11.39
N LEU A 112 13.49 -8.15 -10.85
CA LEU A 112 13.88 -9.45 -11.42
C LEU A 112 12.85 -10.57 -11.18
N CYS A 113 11.80 -10.29 -10.40
CA CYS A 113 10.83 -11.27 -9.93
C CYS A 113 9.42 -10.65 -9.89
N ASP A 114 8.38 -11.50 -9.89
CA ASP A 114 7.01 -11.03 -9.68
C ASP A 114 6.83 -10.47 -8.26
N MET A 115 6.23 -9.29 -8.20
CA MET A 115 5.99 -8.54 -6.97
C MET A 115 4.57 -8.74 -6.43
N ASP A 116 3.98 -9.91 -6.69
CA ASP A 116 2.63 -10.27 -6.22
C ASP A 116 2.67 -10.98 -4.87
N ARG A 117 1.65 -10.72 -4.06
CA ARG A 117 1.46 -11.32 -2.73
C ARG A 117 2.69 -11.16 -1.82
N VAL A 118 3.33 -10.00 -1.87
CA VAL A 118 4.48 -9.66 -1.02
C VAL A 118 4.00 -9.51 0.42
N ALA A 119 4.60 -10.26 1.35
CA ALA A 119 4.29 -10.21 2.78
C ALA A 119 5.31 -9.41 3.59
N ALA A 120 6.58 -9.43 3.16
CA ALA A 120 7.65 -8.67 3.78
C ALA A 120 8.70 -8.29 2.74
N ILE A 121 9.40 -7.19 3.01
CA ILE A 121 10.48 -6.68 2.16
C ILE A 121 11.73 -6.55 3.02
N ARG A 122 12.88 -6.89 2.44
CA ARG A 122 14.19 -6.73 3.04
C ARG A 122 15.06 -5.89 2.11
N LEU A 123 15.48 -4.75 2.60
CA LEU A 123 16.37 -3.82 1.93
C LEU A 123 17.78 -4.05 2.46
N ILE A 124 18.72 -4.31 1.57
CA ILE A 124 20.13 -4.51 1.87
C ILE A 124 20.87 -3.31 1.31
N LEU A 125 21.27 -2.43 2.21
CA LEU A 125 21.97 -1.19 1.93
C LEU A 125 23.46 -1.45 1.96
N ARG A 126 24.21 -0.93 0.98
CA ARG A 126 25.67 -1.03 0.95
C ARG A 126 26.29 0.34 0.71
N GLN A 127 27.32 0.62 1.49
CA GLN A 127 28.14 1.81 1.37
C GLN A 127 29.61 1.40 1.47
N PRO A 128 30.33 1.25 0.33
CA PRO A 128 31.73 0.85 0.33
C PRO A 128 32.70 1.97 0.74
N SER A 129 32.28 3.24 0.69
CA SER A 129 33.13 4.36 1.09
C SER A 129 33.31 4.40 2.60
N PRO A 130 34.55 4.53 3.11
CA PRO A 130 34.83 4.61 4.54
C PRO A 130 34.48 5.98 5.14
N VAL A 131 34.16 6.96 4.29
CA VAL A 131 33.83 8.35 4.66
C VAL A 131 32.45 8.44 5.29
N TRP A 132 31.49 7.66 4.78
CA TRP A 132 30.09 7.73 5.21
C TRP A 132 29.85 6.74 6.36
N LEU A 133 29.96 7.26 7.60
CA LEU A 133 29.78 6.46 8.82
C LEU A 133 28.32 6.08 9.08
N HIS A 134 27.40 6.92 8.62
CA HIS A 134 25.97 6.73 8.75
C HIS A 134 25.36 6.75 7.36
N PHE A 135 24.70 5.66 7.01
CA PHE A 135 23.92 5.56 5.79
C PHE A 135 22.65 4.77 6.06
N SER A 136 21.59 5.14 5.36
CA SER A 136 20.26 4.55 5.46
C SER A 136 19.47 4.92 4.21
N ILE A 137 18.17 4.69 4.28
CA ILE A 137 17.16 5.37 3.48
C ILE A 137 16.14 6.02 4.41
N GLU A 138 15.46 7.05 3.93
CA GLU A 138 14.44 7.82 4.64
C GLU A 138 13.15 7.84 3.81
N GLU A 139 12.04 8.25 4.42
CA GLU A 139 10.76 8.50 3.72
C GLU A 139 10.30 7.32 2.83
N LEU A 140 10.55 6.09 3.28
CA LEU A 140 10.20 4.89 2.53
C LEU A 140 8.68 4.73 2.42
N GLN A 141 8.20 4.57 1.19
CA GLN A 141 6.80 4.39 0.84
C GLN A 141 6.66 3.21 -0.12
N LEU A 142 5.61 2.41 0.11
CA LEU A 142 5.27 1.25 -0.71
C LEU A 142 3.97 1.56 -1.44
N PHE A 143 3.97 1.52 -2.77
CA PHE A 143 2.77 1.75 -3.57
C PHE A 143 2.27 0.43 -4.13
N PRO A 144 1.13 -0.09 -3.65
CA PRO A 144 0.52 -1.26 -4.24
C PRO A 144 -0.02 -0.91 -5.63
N GLY A 145 0.00 -1.89 -6.53
CA GLY A 145 -0.76 -1.82 -7.76
C GLY A 145 -2.22 -1.63 -7.41
N GLY A 146 -2.88 -0.68 -8.05
CA GLY A 146 -4.32 -0.46 -7.84
C GLY A 146 -5.01 -1.82 -7.92
N GLN A 147 -5.64 -2.23 -6.83
CA GLN A 147 -6.38 -3.47 -6.82
C GLN A 147 -7.33 -3.42 -8.01
N LYS A 148 -7.34 -4.47 -8.84
CA LYS A 148 -8.63 -4.94 -9.31
C LYS A 148 -9.35 -5.25 -8.02
N SER A 149 -10.22 -4.33 -7.56
CA SER A 149 -11.20 -4.69 -6.54
C SER A 149 -11.75 -6.07 -6.93
N PRO A 150 -11.99 -6.99 -5.98
CA PRO A 150 -12.89 -8.08 -6.29
C PRO A 150 -14.10 -7.39 -6.89
N GLN A 151 -14.35 -7.61 -8.19
CA GLN A 151 -15.47 -6.98 -8.85
C GLN A 151 -16.72 -7.48 -8.11
N LYS A 152 -17.16 -6.74 -7.11
CA LYS A 152 -18.58 -6.50 -6.97
C LYS A 152 -18.90 -5.73 -8.23
N GLY A 153 -19.19 -6.49 -9.29
CA GLY A 153 -19.35 -5.97 -10.63
C GLY A 153 -20.20 -4.73 -10.55
N PHE A 154 -19.69 -3.62 -11.08
CA PHE A 154 -20.59 -2.54 -11.43
C PHE A 154 -21.66 -3.20 -12.29
N PRO A 155 -22.93 -3.19 -11.86
CA PRO A 155 -23.96 -3.85 -12.63
C PRO A 155 -23.94 -3.23 -14.03
N ALA A 156 -24.03 -4.07 -15.06
CA ALA A 156 -23.75 -3.70 -16.44
C ALA A 156 -24.54 -2.45 -16.92
N TRP A 157 -25.67 -2.11 -16.26
CA TRP A 157 -26.45 -0.91 -16.53
C TRP A 157 -25.76 0.43 -16.20
N LEU A 158 -24.73 0.42 -15.34
CA LEU A 158 -23.89 1.59 -15.03
C LEU A 158 -22.67 1.71 -15.96
N SER A 159 -22.38 0.67 -16.73
CA SER A 159 -21.39 0.77 -17.79
C SER A 159 -22.05 1.52 -18.92
N CYS A 160 -21.69 2.80 -19.12
CA CYS A 160 -22.19 3.58 -20.25
C CYS A 160 -21.92 2.80 -21.54
N PRO A 161 -22.95 2.34 -22.28
CA PRO A 161 -22.70 1.81 -23.61
C PRO A 161 -22.13 2.94 -24.45
N SER A 162 -21.05 2.63 -25.16
CA SER A 162 -20.42 3.51 -26.13
C SER A 162 -21.48 3.99 -27.11
N GLN A 163 -21.47 5.28 -27.38
CA GLN A 163 -22.33 6.03 -28.28
C GLN A 163 -22.63 5.30 -29.60
N GLU A 164 -23.73 4.54 -29.62
CA GLU A 164 -24.40 4.13 -30.85
C GLU A 164 -25.42 5.20 -31.20
N GLN A 165 -25.26 5.82 -32.38
CA GLN A 165 -26.24 6.74 -32.96
C GLN A 165 -27.62 6.07 -33.02
N PRO A 166 -28.69 6.67 -32.46
CA PRO A 166 -30.02 6.16 -32.68
C PRO A 166 -30.52 6.63 -34.05
N ALA A 167 -30.81 5.66 -34.92
CA ALA A 167 -31.77 5.88 -35.99
C ALA A 167 -33.14 6.21 -35.36
N SER A 168 -33.74 7.28 -35.88
CA SER A 168 -35.08 7.82 -35.62
C SER A 168 -36.09 6.89 -34.94
N LEU A 169 -36.49 7.22 -33.71
CA LEU A 169 -37.81 6.89 -33.18
C LEU A 169 -38.37 8.11 -32.44
N HIS A 170 -39.21 8.86 -33.16
CA HIS A 170 -40.21 9.74 -32.57
C HIS A 170 -41.24 8.85 -31.85
N ASP A 171 -41.25 8.84 -30.52
CA ASP A 171 -42.43 9.18 -29.71
C ASP A 171 -42.14 9.00 -28.20
N GLY A 172 -42.49 10.00 -27.40
CA GLY A 172 -42.75 9.81 -25.97
C GLY A 172 -41.60 9.93 -24.98
N LEU A 173 -40.60 10.80 -25.21
CA LEU A 173 -39.65 11.14 -24.13
C LEU A 173 -40.33 12.09 -23.13
N PRO A 174 -40.31 11.81 -21.81
CA PRO A 174 -40.90 12.71 -20.82
C PRO A 174 -40.22 14.08 -20.88
N ASP A 175 -41.03 15.14 -20.81
CA ASP A 175 -40.56 16.52 -20.85
C ASP A 175 -39.48 16.73 -19.76
N ALA A 176 -38.26 17.04 -20.21
CA ALA A 176 -37.10 17.18 -19.35
C ALA A 176 -37.33 18.24 -18.27
N HIS A 177 -38.12 19.28 -18.57
CA HIS A 177 -38.48 20.31 -17.60
C HIS A 177 -39.46 19.80 -16.55
N LYS A 178 -40.41 18.95 -16.93
CA LYS A 178 -41.31 18.29 -15.98
C LYS A 178 -40.55 17.34 -15.06
N ALA A 179 -39.69 16.49 -15.62
CA ALA A 179 -38.87 15.57 -14.84
C ALA A 179 -37.92 16.31 -13.89
N SER A 180 -37.29 17.41 -14.35
CA SER A 180 -36.45 18.23 -13.49
C SER A 180 -37.24 18.93 -12.39
N SER A 181 -38.45 19.41 -12.70
CA SER A 181 -39.31 20.09 -11.73
C SER A 181 -39.75 19.15 -10.61
N GLU A 182 -40.12 17.90 -10.92
CA GLU A 182 -40.51 16.90 -9.91
C GLU A 182 -39.35 16.54 -8.99
N VAL A 183 -38.15 16.36 -9.56
CA VAL A 183 -36.93 16.11 -8.77
C VAL A 183 -36.57 17.31 -7.90
N GLN A 184 -36.64 18.52 -8.45
CA GLN A 184 -36.39 19.74 -7.69
C GLN A 184 -37.40 19.91 -6.55
N GLN A 185 -38.68 19.61 -6.78
CA GLN A 185 -39.71 19.63 -5.73
C GLN A 185 -39.39 18.62 -4.62
N MET A 186 -38.95 17.42 -4.98
CA MET A 186 -38.55 16.41 -4.01
C MET A 186 -37.37 16.88 -3.15
N TRP A 187 -36.35 17.47 -3.76
CA TRP A 187 -35.21 18.05 -3.05
C TRP A 187 -35.63 19.17 -2.08
N VAL A 188 -36.54 20.04 -2.51
CA VAL A 188 -37.08 21.11 -1.65
C VAL A 188 -37.79 20.52 -0.42
N LEU A 189 -38.57 19.45 -0.58
CA LEU A 189 -39.25 18.80 0.55
C LEU A 189 -38.26 18.16 1.54
N THR A 190 -37.18 17.56 1.05
CA THR A 190 -36.11 17.00 1.92
C THR A 190 -35.42 18.10 2.72
N GLU A 191 -35.10 19.23 2.09
CA GLU A 191 -34.51 20.39 2.76
C GLU A 191 -35.47 20.98 3.80
N MET A 192 -36.77 21.06 3.50
CA MET A 192 -37.78 21.54 4.44
C MET A 192 -37.90 20.61 5.67
N LEU A 193 -37.94 19.28 5.49
CA LEU A 193 -37.96 18.33 6.61
C LEU A 193 -36.68 18.39 7.46
N GLN A 194 -35.55 18.67 6.83
CA GLN A 194 -34.29 18.84 7.54
C GLN A 194 -34.25 20.14 8.34
N ALA A 195 -34.84 21.22 7.82
CA ALA A 195 -34.95 22.51 8.49
C ALA A 195 -35.97 22.49 9.65
N ASP A 196 -37.02 21.68 9.56
CA ASP A 196 -38.08 21.58 10.57
C ASP A 196 -37.86 20.47 11.61
N GLN A 197 -36.69 19.82 11.67
CA GLN A 197 -36.42 18.81 12.70
C GLN A 197 -36.52 19.43 14.11
N PRO A 198 -37.51 19.04 14.95
CA PRO A 198 -37.38 19.30 16.37
C PRO A 198 -36.21 18.47 16.90
N ALA A 199 -35.40 19.06 17.78
CA ALA A 199 -34.23 18.44 18.40
C ALA A 199 -34.57 17.26 19.37
N ALA A 200 -35.46 16.36 18.96
CA ALA A 200 -35.67 15.07 19.60
C ALA A 200 -34.54 14.15 19.15
N ARG A 201 -33.45 14.16 19.93
CA ARG A 201 -32.37 13.19 19.84
C ARG A 201 -32.98 11.79 19.80
N ILE A 202 -32.72 11.05 18.72
CA ILE A 202 -32.99 9.60 18.69
C ILE A 202 -32.25 9.00 19.89
N GLY A 203 -33.05 8.63 20.90
CA GLY A 203 -32.57 8.20 22.20
C GLY A 203 -31.89 6.86 22.07
N ARG A 204 -30.70 6.78 22.65
CA ARG A 204 -29.93 5.57 22.93
C ARG A 204 -30.86 4.42 23.34
N PHE A 205 -30.76 3.30 22.65
CA PHE A 205 -31.27 2.03 23.16
C PHE A 205 -30.35 1.63 24.32
N ASP A 206 -30.85 1.71 25.55
CA ASP A 206 -30.19 1.13 26.72
C ASP A 206 -30.31 -0.38 26.58
N VAL A 207 -29.18 -1.07 26.42
CA VAL A 207 -29.14 -2.53 26.38
C VAL A 207 -28.95 -2.96 27.81
N ASP A 208 -30.02 -3.46 28.45
CA ASP A 208 -29.97 -4.00 29.81
C ASP A 208 -28.84 -5.04 29.93
N GLY A 209 -27.88 -4.75 30.80
CA GLY A 209 -26.64 -5.50 31.00
C GLY A 209 -26.84 -6.91 31.59
N CYS A 210 -27.39 -7.82 30.79
CA CYS A 210 -27.58 -9.22 31.13
C CYS A 210 -26.71 -10.13 30.25
N TYR A 211 -25.41 -10.15 30.51
CA TYR A 211 -24.59 -11.34 30.21
C TYR A 211 -23.87 -11.77 31.48
N ASP A 212 -24.49 -12.70 32.20
CA ASP A 212 -23.91 -13.39 33.33
C ASP A 212 -23.02 -14.52 32.79
N LEU A 213 -21.70 -14.29 32.77
CA LEU A 213 -20.70 -15.31 32.42
C LEU A 213 -20.49 -16.20 33.64
N ASN A 214 -21.31 -17.25 33.77
CA ASN A 214 -21.07 -18.33 34.73
C ASN A 214 -19.81 -19.11 34.33
N LEU A 215 -18.68 -18.74 34.92
CA LEU A 215 -17.45 -19.52 34.91
C LEU A 215 -17.65 -20.76 35.81
N LEU A 216 -18.11 -21.87 35.23
CA LEU A 216 -18.06 -23.16 35.89
C LEU A 216 -16.59 -23.63 35.92
N SER A 217 -15.93 -23.42 37.06
CA SER A 217 -14.71 -24.13 37.42
C SER A 217 -15.06 -25.61 37.64
N TYR A 218 -14.64 -26.47 36.72
CA TYR A 218 -14.56 -27.90 36.99
C TYR A 218 -13.28 -28.18 37.76
N THR A 219 -13.48 -28.84 38.91
CA THR A 219 -12.48 -29.48 39.78
C THR A 219 -11.61 -30.48 39.05
#